data_AF-A0A7S0LMC4-F1
#
_entry.id   AF-A0A7S0LMC4-F1
#
_cell.length_a   1.000
_cell.length_b   1.000
_cell.length_c   1.000
_cell.angle_alpha   90.00
_cell.angle_beta   90.00
_cell.angle_gamma   90.00
#
_symmetry.space_group_name_H-M   'P 1'
#
loop_
_entity.id
_entity.type
_entity.pdbx_description
1 polymer ?
#
loop_
_entity_poly.entity_id
_entity_poly.type
_entity_poly.pdbx_seq_one_letter_code
_entity_poly.pdbx_strand_id
1 'polypeptide(L)'
;DGELYTQGLTDLDVRAAKYYEAGARFAKWRAVLKIGKNLPSAYAVKETAWTLARYAAICQANGLCPIVEPEILMDGDHDLETCQYWTRKVVSACYAALTDQNVILEGTLLKPNMVLPGVDCPKKYTTEQIAR
;
A
#
# COMPACT_ATOMS: atom_id res chain seq x y z
N ASP A 1 13.20 4.66 -15.46
CA ASP A 1 12.73 4.66 -14.06
C ASP A 1 11.41 3.92 -13.98
N GLY A 2 11.42 2.64 -13.62
CA GLY A 2 10.25 1.75 -13.67
C GLY A 2 9.30 1.88 -12.48
N GLU A 3 9.25 3.05 -11.84
CA GLU A 3 8.34 3.32 -10.71
C GLU A 3 6.95 3.71 -11.23
N LEU A 4 5.93 3.30 -10.50
CA LEU A 4 4.53 3.53 -10.86
C LEU A 4 3.86 4.39 -9.79
N TYR A 5 2.78 5.06 -10.19
CA TYR A 5 1.85 5.71 -9.29
C TYR A 5 0.43 5.37 -9.71
N THR A 6 -0.49 5.34 -8.75
CA THR A 6 -1.89 5.00 -9.02
C THR A 6 -2.72 6.27 -9.14
N GLN A 7 -3.47 6.38 -10.24
CA GLN A 7 -4.36 7.51 -10.52
C GLN A 7 -5.83 7.18 -10.21
N GLY A 8 -6.65 8.23 -10.21
CA GLY A 8 -8.12 8.12 -10.15
C GLY A 8 -8.74 8.79 -8.92
N LEU A 9 -8.03 9.70 -8.23
CA LEU A 9 -8.60 10.45 -7.11
C LEU A 9 -9.65 11.46 -7.58
N THR A 10 -9.54 11.93 -8.83
CA THR A 10 -10.56 12.74 -9.48
C THR A 10 -11.90 12.01 -9.45
N ASP A 11 -12.94 12.71 -9.01
CA ASP A 11 -14.32 12.24 -8.85
C ASP A 11 -14.46 10.97 -8.00
N LEU A 12 -13.49 10.68 -7.12
CA LEU A 12 -13.58 9.54 -6.21
C LEU A 12 -14.70 9.74 -5.19
N ASP A 13 -14.92 10.95 -4.70
CA ASP A 13 -16.01 11.31 -3.79
C ASP A 13 -17.38 11.03 -4.41
N VAL A 14 -17.60 11.48 -5.64
CA VAL A 14 -18.85 11.24 -6.39
C VAL A 14 -19.08 9.75 -6.60
N ARG A 15 -18.04 9.01 -6.99
CA ARG A 15 -18.13 7.55 -7.17
C ARG A 15 -18.34 6.83 -5.85
N ALA A 16 -17.67 7.24 -4.77
CA ALA A 16 -17.79 6.62 -3.46
C ALA A 16 -19.21 6.75 -2.90
N ALA A 17 -19.80 7.95 -2.96
CA ALA A 17 -21.19 8.18 -2.58
C ALA A 17 -22.15 7.26 -3.36
N LYS A 18 -22.00 7.24 -4.69
CA LYS A 18 -22.80 6.37 -5.58
C LYS A 18 -22.67 4.89 -5.22
N TYR A 19 -21.46 4.41 -4.92
CA TYR A 19 -21.25 3.02 -4.56
C TYR A 19 -21.79 2.68 -3.17
N TYR A 20 -21.75 3.63 -2.23
CA TYR A 20 -22.37 3.45 -0.93
C TYR A 20 -23.90 3.29 -1.04
N GLU A 21 -24.55 4.14 -1.85
CA GLU A 21 -25.99 4.03 -2.17
C GLU A 21 -26.32 2.70 -2.83
N ALA A 22 -25.44 2.20 -3.71
CA ALA A 22 -25.57 0.90 -4.35
C ALA A 22 -25.29 -0.30 -3.43
N GLY A 23 -24.92 -0.08 -2.16
CA GLY A 23 -24.75 -1.13 -1.15
C GLY A 23 -23.30 -1.49 -0.80
N ALA A 24 -22.30 -0.86 -1.41
CA ALA A 24 -20.90 -1.07 -1.02
C ALA A 24 -20.65 -0.51 0.39
N ARG A 25 -19.80 -1.19 1.17
CA ARG A 25 -19.42 -0.77 2.54
C ARG A 25 -17.92 -0.70 2.76
N PHE A 26 -17.16 -1.15 1.78
CA PHE A 26 -15.72 -1.01 1.75
C PHE A 26 -15.27 -0.76 0.31
N ALA A 27 -14.07 -0.23 0.16
CA ALA A 27 -13.43 -0.04 -1.14
C ALA A 27 -11.98 -0.56 -1.06
N LYS A 28 -11.29 -0.63 -2.21
CA LYS A 28 -9.90 -1.05 -2.25
C LYS A 28 -9.10 -0.17 -3.21
N TRP A 29 -7.90 0.22 -2.80
CA TRP A 29 -6.96 0.94 -3.66
C TRP A 29 -5.57 0.33 -3.61
N ARG A 30 -5.05 -0.04 -4.79
CA ARG A 30 -3.75 -0.68 -4.96
C ARG A 30 -2.72 0.33 -5.45
N ALA A 31 -1.61 0.42 -4.74
CA ALA A 31 -0.38 1.03 -5.22
C ALA A 31 0.71 -0.04 -5.34
N VAL A 32 1.66 0.16 -6.24
CA VAL A 32 2.68 -0.84 -6.58
C VAL A 32 4.05 -0.21 -6.47
N LEU A 33 4.92 -0.84 -5.68
CA LEU A 33 6.33 -0.49 -5.52
C LEU A 33 7.20 -1.68 -5.94
N LYS A 34 8.41 -1.41 -6.41
CA LYS A 34 9.35 -2.44 -6.84
C LYS A 34 10.67 -2.29 -6.11
N ILE A 35 11.22 -3.41 -5.63
CA ILE A 35 12.59 -3.46 -5.12
C ILE A 35 13.55 -3.65 -6.30
N GLY A 36 14.61 -2.86 -6.34
CA GLY A 36 15.64 -2.94 -7.36
C GLY A 36 16.79 -2.00 -7.08
N LYS A 37 17.69 -1.83 -8.05
CA LYS A 37 18.80 -0.87 -7.91
C LYS A 37 18.26 0.55 -7.73
N ASN A 38 18.47 1.12 -6.55
CA ASN A 38 17.97 2.44 -6.13
C ASN A 38 16.44 2.57 -6.07
N LEU A 39 15.71 1.46 -5.99
CA LEU A 39 14.25 1.43 -5.92
C LEU A 39 13.76 0.64 -4.69
N PRO A 40 12.61 1.04 -4.09
CA PRO A 40 11.83 2.23 -4.41
C PRO A 40 12.52 3.52 -3.96
N SER A 41 12.30 4.61 -4.70
CA SER A 41 12.81 5.93 -4.35
C SER A 41 12.04 6.53 -3.17
N ALA A 42 12.66 7.47 -2.46
CA ALA A 42 11.98 8.21 -1.41
C ALA A 42 10.75 8.97 -1.92
N TYR A 43 10.79 9.41 -3.19
CA TYR A 43 9.66 10.06 -3.84
C TYR A 43 8.49 9.08 -4.05
N ALA A 44 8.74 7.90 -4.61
CA ALA A 44 7.68 6.91 -4.84
C ALA A 44 7.03 6.42 -3.55
N VAL A 45 7.82 6.22 -2.49
CA VAL A 45 7.29 5.87 -1.16
C VAL A 45 6.37 6.98 -0.63
N LYS A 46 6.81 8.24 -0.70
CA LYS A 46 6.02 9.39 -0.24
C LYS A 46 4.74 9.56 -1.04
N GLU A 47 4.83 9.53 -2.37
CA GLU A 47 3.68 9.71 -3.27
C GLU A 47 2.64 8.60 -3.09
N THR A 48 3.10 7.35 -2.95
CA THR A 48 2.24 6.19 -2.69
C THR A 48 1.49 6.35 -1.36
N ALA A 49 2.21 6.66 -0.28
CA ALA A 49 1.61 6.84 1.04
C ALA A 49 0.58 7.98 1.04
N TRP A 50 0.92 9.11 0.42
CA TRP A 50 0.05 10.29 0.39
C TRP A 50 -1.22 10.08 -0.43
N THR A 51 -1.10 9.40 -1.58
CA THR A 51 -2.23 9.04 -2.44
C THR A 51 -3.17 8.05 -1.75
N LEU A 52 -2.63 7.01 -1.11
CA LEU A 52 -3.42 6.03 -0.37
C LEU A 52 -4.17 6.67 0.81
N ALA A 53 -3.55 7.62 1.50
CA ALA A 53 -4.20 8.35 2.58
C ALA A 53 -5.33 9.27 2.08
N ARG A 54 -5.16 9.94 0.92
CA ARG A 54 -6.25 10.74 0.29
C ARG A 54 -7.42 9.87 -0.11
N TYR A 55 -7.13 8.74 -0.73
CA TYR A 55 -8.13 7.73 -1.05
C TYR A 55 -8.91 7.29 0.20
N ALA A 56 -8.19 6.99 1.30
CA ALA A 56 -8.79 6.52 2.54
C ALA A 56 -9.69 7.59 3.19
N ALA A 57 -9.23 8.84 3.24
CA ALA A 57 -10.01 9.96 3.76
C ALA A 57 -11.30 10.18 2.96
N ILE A 58 -11.22 10.15 1.62
CA ILE A 58 -12.41 10.28 0.75
C ILE A 58 -13.38 9.12 0.96
N CYS A 59 -12.88 7.88 1.11
CA CYS A 59 -13.73 6.72 1.39
C CYS A 59 -14.47 6.86 2.72
N GLN A 60 -13.76 7.24 3.79
CA GLN A 60 -14.38 7.42 5.11
C GLN A 60 -15.41 8.54 5.12
N ALA A 61 -15.14 9.66 4.44
CA ALA A 61 -16.10 10.76 4.29
C ALA A 61 -17.41 10.33 3.59
N ASN A 62 -17.37 9.24 2.81
CA ASN A 62 -18.51 8.68 2.09
C ASN A 62 -19.03 7.36 2.69
N GLY A 63 -18.64 7.03 3.93
CA GLY A 63 -19.13 5.85 4.66
C GLY A 63 -18.55 4.50 4.20
N LEU A 64 -17.47 4.50 3.40
CA LEU A 64 -16.78 3.29 2.97
C LEU A 64 -15.55 3.03 3.82
N CYS A 65 -15.37 1.80 4.29
CA CYS A 65 -14.12 1.33 4.89
C CYS A 65 -13.03 1.17 3.80
N PRO A 66 -11.93 1.93 3.81
CA PRO A 66 -10.86 1.77 2.82
C PRO A 66 -9.94 0.59 3.14
N ILE A 67 -9.69 -0.24 2.13
CA ILE A 67 -8.57 -1.18 2.10
C ILE A 67 -7.38 -0.47 1.44
N VAL A 68 -6.35 -0.22 2.24
CA VAL A 68 -5.10 0.44 1.84
C VAL A 68 -4.10 -0.65 1.42
N GLU A 69 -3.75 -0.72 0.13
CA GLU A 69 -2.90 -1.77 -0.44
C GLU A 69 -1.60 -1.19 -1.04
N PRO A 70 -0.56 -0.95 -0.22
CA PRO A 70 0.78 -0.58 -0.69
C PRO A 70 1.58 -1.84 -1.02
N GLU A 71 1.38 -2.41 -2.20
CA GLU A 71 2.00 -3.68 -2.59
C GLU A 71 3.45 -3.48 -3.05
N ILE A 72 4.38 -4.18 -2.39
CA ILE A 72 5.74 -4.35 -2.89
C ILE A 72 5.79 -5.63 -3.72
N LEU A 73 6.19 -5.51 -4.99
CA LEU A 73 6.29 -6.62 -5.92
C LEU A 73 7.38 -7.61 -5.51
N MET A 74 7.11 -8.90 -5.75
CA MET A 74 8.03 -10.01 -5.52
C MET A 74 9.15 -10.14 -6.56
N ASP A 75 9.09 -9.38 -7.65
CA ASP A 75 10.09 -9.39 -8.71
C ASP A 75 11.49 -9.01 -8.20
N GLY A 76 12.50 -9.80 -8.58
CA GLY A 76 13.91 -9.53 -8.32
C GLY A 76 14.62 -10.61 -7.49
N ASP A 77 15.89 -10.36 -7.20
CA ASP A 77 16.83 -11.27 -6.54
C ASP A 77 17.11 -10.91 -5.07
N HIS A 78 16.37 -9.93 -4.53
CA HIS A 78 16.53 -9.41 -3.19
C HIS A 78 16.24 -10.46 -2.10
N ASP A 79 16.92 -10.36 -0.97
CA ASP A 79 16.74 -11.25 0.17
C ASP A 79 15.53 -10.87 1.05
N LEU A 80 15.23 -11.72 2.03
CA LEU A 80 14.09 -11.55 2.93
C LEU A 80 14.24 -10.26 3.75
N GLU A 81 15.46 -10.00 4.21
CA GLU A 81 15.83 -8.86 5.03
C GLU A 81 15.63 -7.54 4.27
N THR A 82 15.95 -7.50 2.98
CA THR A 82 15.69 -6.36 2.09
C THR A 82 14.20 -6.10 1.91
N CYS A 83 13.41 -7.16 1.68
CA CYS A 83 11.95 -7.04 1.61
C CYS A 83 11.35 -6.55 2.94
N GLN A 84 11.86 -7.04 4.07
CA GLN A 84 11.45 -6.61 5.41
C GLN A 84 11.74 -5.12 5.63
N TYR A 85 12.94 -4.66 5.24
CA TYR A 85 13.35 -3.27 5.33
C TYR A 85 12.39 -2.35 4.56
N TRP A 86 12.11 -2.67 3.30
CA TRP A 86 11.24 -1.85 2.47
C TRP A 86 9.79 -1.91 2.90
N THR A 87 9.29 -3.09 3.31
CA THR A 87 7.96 -3.25 3.88
C THR A 87 7.78 -2.34 5.10
N ARG A 88 8.76 -2.34 6.03
CA ARG A 88 8.73 -1.44 7.19
C ARG A 88 8.69 0.02 6.78
N LYS A 89 9.56 0.45 5.86
CA LYS A 89 9.62 1.84 5.38
C LYS A 89 8.30 2.30 4.75
N VAL A 90 7.74 1.49 3.86
CA VAL A 90 6.50 1.79 3.13
C VAL A 90 5.29 1.81 4.06
N VAL A 91 5.14 0.79 4.92
CA VAL A 91 4.02 0.69 5.85
C VAL A 91 4.07 1.83 6.87
N SER A 92 5.23 2.15 7.44
CA SER A 92 5.37 3.29 8.35
C SER A 92 5.01 4.62 7.68
N ALA A 93 5.43 4.83 6.42
CA ALA A 93 5.07 6.03 5.67
C ALA A 93 3.56 6.11 5.41
N CYS A 94 2.91 4.97 5.10
CA CYS A 94 1.45 4.93 4.93
C CYS A 94 0.71 5.30 6.22
N TYR A 95 1.09 4.73 7.37
CA TYR A 95 0.42 5.07 8.65
C TYR A 95 0.65 6.52 9.06
N ALA A 96 1.84 7.08 8.81
CA ALA A 96 2.09 8.50 9.02
C ALA A 96 1.17 9.37 8.13
N ALA A 97 1.08 9.06 6.83
CA ALA A 97 0.22 9.79 5.91
C ALA A 97 -1.28 9.67 6.23
N LEU A 98 -1.73 8.49 6.68
CA LEU A 98 -3.10 8.27 7.15
C LEU A 98 -3.41 9.15 8.35
N THR A 99 -2.46 9.27 9.28
CA THR A 99 -2.58 10.13 10.47
C THR A 99 -2.63 11.61 10.07
N ASP A 100 -1.72 12.05 9.20
CA ASP A 100 -1.66 13.43 8.71
C ASP A 100 -2.95 13.87 7.98
N GLN A 101 -3.69 12.92 7.41
CA GLN A 101 -4.97 13.15 6.74
C GLN A 101 -6.19 12.87 7.62
N ASN A 102 -5.99 12.71 8.93
CA ASN A 102 -7.04 12.48 9.92
C ASN A 102 -7.93 11.26 9.62
N VAL A 103 -7.35 10.20 9.04
CA VAL A 103 -8.04 8.94 8.80
C VAL A 103 -8.21 8.18 10.11
N ILE A 104 -9.43 7.70 10.38
CA ILE A 104 -9.75 6.88 11.56
C ILE A 104 -9.22 5.46 11.33
N LEU A 105 -8.12 5.07 11.99
CA LEU A 105 -7.42 3.82 11.68
C LEU A 105 -8.28 2.58 11.93
N GLU A 106 -9.14 2.59 12.95
CA GLU A 106 -10.09 1.52 13.30
C GLU A 106 -11.11 1.26 12.18
N GLY A 107 -11.35 2.27 11.34
CA GLY A 107 -12.20 2.20 10.16
C GLY A 107 -11.45 1.89 8.88
N THR A 108 -10.27 1.26 8.94
CA THR A 108 -9.46 0.89 7.76
C THR A 108 -9.02 -0.57 7.81
N LEU A 109 -8.60 -1.10 6.66
CA LEU A 109 -7.88 -2.37 6.58
C LEU A 109 -6.57 -2.17 5.80
N LEU A 110 -5.49 -2.76 6.29
CA LEU A 110 -4.23 -2.84 5.56
C LEU A 110 -4.21 -4.14 4.74
N LYS A 111 -3.87 -4.04 3.45
CA LYS A 111 -3.58 -5.20 2.60
C LYS A 111 -2.13 -5.12 2.12
N PRO A 112 -1.17 -5.59 2.92
CA PRO A 112 0.24 -5.56 2.55
C PRO A 112 0.62 -6.78 1.71
N ASN A 113 1.81 -6.76 1.12
CA ASN A 113 2.51 -7.98 0.75
C ASN A 113 2.98 -8.72 2.02
N MET A 114 3.11 -10.04 1.93
CA MET A 114 3.94 -10.78 2.89
C MET A 114 5.40 -10.37 2.70
N VAL A 115 6.20 -10.47 3.76
CA VAL A 115 7.65 -10.30 3.67
C VAL A 115 8.24 -11.60 3.11
N LEU A 116 8.60 -11.58 1.84
CA LEU A 116 9.13 -12.73 1.11
C LEU A 116 10.44 -12.33 0.40
N PRO A 117 11.38 -13.26 0.21
CA PRO A 117 12.48 -13.02 -0.71
C PRO A 117 11.94 -12.81 -2.13
N GLY A 118 12.70 -12.13 -2.98
CA GLY A 118 12.38 -12.00 -4.38
C GLY A 118 12.32 -13.37 -5.08
N VAL A 119 11.55 -13.45 -6.18
CA VAL A 119 11.36 -14.70 -6.94
C VAL A 119 12.66 -15.32 -7.45
N ASP A 120 13.65 -14.48 -7.74
CA ASP A 120 14.96 -14.89 -8.25
C ASP A 120 16.00 -15.01 -7.14
N CYS A 121 15.60 -14.89 -5.86
CA CYS A 121 16.52 -14.98 -4.73
C CYS A 121 17.11 -16.40 -4.63
N PRO A 122 18.45 -16.55 -4.60
CA PRO A 122 19.09 -17.86 -4.50
C PRO A 122 18.96 -18.47 -3.09
N LYS A 123 18.85 -17.63 -2.05
CA LYS A 123 18.69 -18.06 -0.65
C LYS A 123 17.25 -18.53 -0.42
N LYS A 124 17.09 -19.73 0.16
CA LYS A 124 15.78 -20.28 0.54
C LYS A 124 15.50 -20.01 2.01
N TYR A 125 14.23 -19.78 2.32
CA TYR A 125 13.74 -19.48 3.67
C TYR A 125 12.61 -20.43 4.02
N THR A 126 12.50 -20.79 5.29
CA THR A 126 11.37 -21.57 5.80
C THR A 126 10.16 -20.68 6.04
N THR A 127 8.99 -21.30 6.16
CA THR A 127 7.74 -20.61 6.53
C THR A 127 7.84 -19.89 7.87
N GLU A 128 8.59 -20.45 8.83
CA GLU A 128 8.80 -19.86 10.15
C GLU A 128 9.71 -18.63 10.08
N GLN A 129 10.66 -18.58 9.15
CA GLN A 129 11.48 -17.40 8.92
C GLN A 129 10.68 -16.27 8.28
N ILE A 130 9.78 -16.60 7.35
CA ILE A 130 8.87 -15.65 6.69
C ILE A 130 7.85 -15.05 7.69
N ALA A 131 7.40 -15.84 8.67
CA ALA A 131 6.40 -15.42 9.64
C ALA A 131 6.94 -14.54 10.80
N ARG A 132 8.26 -14.46 10.97
CA ARG A 132 8.92 -13.69 12.04
C ARG A 132 9.17 -12.24 11.66
#